data_AF-A0A9X8DTD0-F1
#
_entry.id   AF-A0A9X8DTD0-F1
#
_cell.length_a   1.000
_cell.length_b   1.000
_cell.length_c   1.000
_cell.angle_alpha   90.00
_cell.angle_beta   90.00
_cell.angle_gamma   90.00
#
_symmetry.space_group_name_H-M   'P 1'
#
loop_
_entity.id
_entity.type
_entity.pdbx_description
1 polymer ?
#
loop_
_entity_poly.entity_id
_entity_poly.type
_entity_poly.pdbx_seq_one_letter_code
_entity_poly.pdbx_strand_id
1 'polypeptide(L)'
;MVNQAPRTRKDVSSSKKAEVIQQLHHFLVNSNLVRGAFTRTAEMLDIERRSVAYIWDTFCTRGTLTSNKCAKVSSKPKYSPDDIRNLVRDVPMDQRSTTRDISAATGLSMGTLSRHLKMGTFVRRSTRIKPLLTDANKAERTAFCGLAAAGEAGLPETVEFESLWDVVHLNE
;
A
#
# COMPACT_ATOMS: atom_id res chain seq x y z
N MET A 1 42.58 -2.81 17.78
CA MET A 1 41.20 -2.31 17.53
C MET A 1 40.94 -2.43 16.04
N VAL A 2 40.13 -3.40 15.61
CA VAL A 2 39.85 -3.65 14.19
C VAL A 2 38.67 -2.77 13.79
N ASN A 3 38.94 -1.69 13.06
CA ASN A 3 37.92 -0.83 12.47
C ASN A 3 37.16 -1.62 11.39
N GLN A 4 36.04 -2.24 11.74
CA GLN A 4 35.08 -2.71 10.75
C GLN A 4 34.21 -1.53 10.31
N ALA A 5 34.44 -1.06 9.09
CA ALA A 5 33.56 -0.10 8.44
C ALA A 5 32.13 -0.66 8.37
N PRO A 6 31.09 0.18 8.57
CA PRO A 6 29.71 -0.27 8.51
C PRO A 6 29.40 -0.82 7.12
N ARG A 7 29.06 -2.11 7.03
CA ARG A 7 28.62 -2.73 5.77
C ARG A 7 27.18 -2.32 5.50
N THR A 8 26.98 -1.11 4.99
CA THR A 8 25.73 -0.75 4.31
C THR A 8 25.73 -1.43 2.95
N ARG A 9 25.35 -2.71 2.90
CA ARG A 9 25.01 -3.38 1.62
C ARG A 9 23.71 -2.79 1.08
N LYS A 10 23.76 -1.53 0.64
CA LYS A 10 22.69 -0.91 -0.13
C LYS A 10 22.83 -1.42 -1.56
N ASP A 11 21.79 -2.07 -2.07
CA ASP A 11 21.76 -2.49 -3.47
C ASP A 11 21.99 -1.28 -4.38
N VAL A 12 22.89 -1.42 -5.36
CA VAL A 12 23.12 -0.39 -6.37
C VAL A 12 21.82 -0.20 -7.16
N SER A 13 21.32 1.04 -7.23
CA SER A 13 20.09 1.36 -7.94
C SER A 13 20.21 1.03 -9.44
N SER A 14 19.10 0.73 -10.10
CA SER A 14 19.10 0.37 -11.53
C SER A 14 19.73 1.45 -12.42
N SER A 15 19.46 2.72 -12.13
CA SER A 15 20.08 3.87 -12.82
C SER A 15 21.60 3.89 -12.63
N LYS A 16 22.09 3.70 -11.40
CA LYS A 16 23.53 3.70 -11.12
C LYS A 16 24.26 2.50 -11.73
N LYS A 17 23.59 1.36 -11.90
CA LYS A 17 24.13 0.23 -12.66
C LYS A 17 24.24 0.53 -14.17
N ALA A 18 23.28 1.25 -14.75
CA ALA A 18 23.36 1.66 -16.16
C ALA A 18 24.50 2.66 -16.40
N GLU A 19 24.71 3.59 -15.47
CA GLU A 19 25.82 4.53 -15.50
C GLU A 19 27.18 3.82 -15.45
N VAL A 20 27.34 2.80 -14.60
CA VAL A 20 28.54 1.94 -14.58
C VAL A 20 28.84 1.35 -15.96
N ILE A 21 27.81 0.83 -16.64
CA ILE A 21 27.98 0.25 -17.98
C ILE A 21 28.42 1.31 -18.97
N GLN A 22 27.73 2.45 -19.03
CA GLN A 22 28.08 3.56 -19.93
C GLN A 22 29.54 4.01 -19.72
N GLN A 23 29.97 4.14 -18.46
CA GLN A 23 31.35 4.51 -18.15
C GLN A 23 32.36 3.43 -18.59
N LEU A 24 32.07 2.15 -18.36
CA LEU A 24 32.94 1.07 -18.83
C LEU A 24 32.99 0.97 -20.36
N HIS A 25 31.93 1.33 -21.07
CA HIS A 25 31.94 1.39 -22.53
C HIS A 25 32.98 2.37 -23.07
N HIS A 26 33.23 3.50 -22.39
CA HIS A 26 34.27 4.45 -22.79
C HIS A 26 35.70 3.88 -22.66
N PHE A 27 35.89 2.81 -21.87
CA PHE A 27 37.19 2.16 -21.67
C PHE A 27 37.37 0.88 -22.51
N LEU A 28 36.46 0.60 -23.45
CA LEU A 28 36.59 -0.53 -24.38
C LEU A 28 37.56 -0.18 -25.52
N VAL A 29 38.57 -1.02 -25.70
CA VAL A 29 39.49 -0.99 -26.85
C VAL A 29 39.59 -2.40 -27.39
N ASN A 30 39.31 -2.60 -28.68
CA ASN A 30 39.36 -3.91 -29.34
C ASN A 30 38.62 -5.00 -28.54
N SER A 31 37.38 -4.69 -28.12
CA SER A 31 36.49 -5.58 -27.36
C SER A 31 36.95 -5.92 -25.94
N ASN A 32 38.04 -5.31 -25.45
CA ASN A 32 38.59 -5.53 -24.13
C ASN A 32 38.62 -4.23 -23.32
N LEU A 33 38.38 -4.35 -22.00
CA LEU A 33 38.51 -3.20 -21.11
C LEU A 33 39.98 -2.90 -20.80
N VAL A 34 40.36 -1.63 -20.89
CA VAL A 34 41.71 -1.18 -20.51
C VAL A 34 41.99 -1.53 -19.04
N ARG A 35 43.24 -1.92 -18.76
CA ARG A 35 43.69 -2.24 -17.40
C ARG A 35 43.37 -1.08 -16.44
N GLY A 36 42.70 -1.40 -15.33
CA GLY A 36 42.30 -0.41 -14.33
C GLY A 36 40.96 0.29 -14.59
N ALA A 37 40.26 0.00 -15.69
CA ALA A 37 38.94 0.56 -15.98
C ALA A 37 37.94 0.37 -14.83
N PHE A 38 37.92 -0.83 -14.22
CA PHE A 38 37.08 -1.11 -13.06
C PHE A 38 37.43 -0.28 -11.82
N THR A 39 38.71 0.02 -11.62
CA THR A 39 39.16 0.82 -10.46
C THR A 39 38.77 2.29 -10.66
N ARG A 40 39.01 2.84 -11.86
CA ARG A 40 38.63 4.22 -12.18
C ARG A 40 37.11 4.43 -12.09
N THR A 41 36.32 3.52 -12.65
CA THR A 41 34.85 3.62 -12.58
C THR A 41 34.30 3.44 -11.17
N ALA A 42 34.93 2.58 -10.36
CA ALA A 42 34.62 2.44 -8.94
C ALA A 42 34.87 3.74 -8.16
N GLU A 43 36.00 4.40 -8.40
CA GLU A 43 36.36 5.69 -7.78
C GLU A 43 35.44 6.82 -8.25
N MET A 44 35.15 6.91 -9.56
CA MET A 44 34.28 7.95 -10.14
C MET A 44 32.85 7.90 -9.62
N LEU A 45 32.29 6.69 -9.46
CA LEU A 45 30.89 6.51 -9.08
C LEU A 45 30.69 6.21 -7.59
N ASP A 46 31.77 6.17 -6.81
CA ASP A 46 31.77 5.77 -5.40
C ASP A 46 31.05 4.43 -5.17
N ILE A 47 31.54 3.38 -5.86
CA ILE A 47 31.01 2.02 -5.80
C ILE A 47 32.16 1.05 -5.54
N GLU A 48 31.95 0.00 -4.74
CA GLU A 48 32.95 -1.05 -4.55
C GLU A 48 33.35 -1.67 -5.90
N ARG A 49 34.66 -1.78 -6.17
CA ARG A 49 35.22 -2.39 -7.41
C ARG A 49 34.61 -3.76 -7.73
N ARG A 50 34.30 -4.56 -6.71
CA ARG A 50 33.62 -5.85 -6.87
C ARG A 50 32.22 -5.73 -7.45
N SER A 51 31.45 -4.72 -7.03
CA SER A 51 30.12 -4.45 -7.55
C SER A 51 30.17 -4.00 -9.01
N VAL A 52 31.16 -3.17 -9.37
CA VAL A 52 31.40 -2.76 -10.76
C VAL A 52 31.71 -3.98 -11.64
N ALA A 53 32.62 -4.86 -11.19
CA ALA A 53 32.94 -6.09 -11.92
C ALA A 53 31.73 -7.02 -12.04
N TYR A 54 30.95 -7.18 -10.98
CA TYR A 54 29.71 -7.96 -10.99
C TYR A 54 28.68 -7.40 -11.96
N ILE A 55 28.49 -6.08 -12.00
CA ILE A 55 27.56 -5.42 -12.94
C ILE A 55 27.99 -5.69 -14.38
N TRP A 56 29.28 -5.52 -14.68
CA TRP A 56 29.83 -5.76 -16.01
C TRP A 56 29.66 -7.20 -16.46
N ASP A 57 30.07 -8.16 -15.64
CA ASP A 57 29.96 -9.59 -15.93
C ASP A 57 28.50 -10.04 -16.12
N THR A 58 27.60 -9.54 -15.26
CA THR A 58 26.16 -9.79 -15.37
C THR A 58 25.62 -9.24 -16.68
N PHE A 59 26.04 -8.05 -17.09
CA PHE A 59 25.62 -7.44 -18.35
C PHE A 59 26.15 -8.21 -19.57
N CYS A 60 27.44 -8.56 -19.60
CA CYS A 60 28.01 -9.34 -20.68
C CYS A 60 27.37 -10.72 -20.81
N THR A 61 26.99 -11.35 -19.68
CA THR A 61 26.39 -12.69 -19.67
C THR A 61 24.90 -12.68 -20.04
N ARG A 62 24.14 -11.71 -19.52
CA ARG A 62 22.66 -11.68 -19.65
C ARG A 62 22.14 -10.72 -20.72
N GLY A 63 22.98 -9.81 -21.20
CA GLY A 63 22.59 -8.69 -22.08
C GLY A 63 21.74 -7.62 -21.37
N THR A 64 21.40 -7.81 -20.09
CA THR A 64 20.57 -6.89 -19.31
C THR A 64 20.94 -6.91 -17.83
N LEU A 65 20.76 -5.76 -17.18
CA LEU A 65 20.86 -5.60 -15.73
C LEU A 65 19.51 -5.75 -15.02
N THR A 66 18.43 -5.99 -15.78
CA THR A 66 17.13 -6.25 -15.19
C THR A 66 17.22 -7.49 -14.32
N SER A 67 16.90 -7.31 -13.05
CA SER A 67 16.85 -8.41 -12.12
C SER A 67 15.64 -9.28 -12.44
N ASN A 68 15.86 -10.48 -12.97
CA ASN A 68 14.81 -11.51 -13.09
C ASN A 68 14.38 -12.06 -11.72
N LYS A 69 14.91 -11.54 -10.60
CA LYS A 69 14.37 -11.88 -9.28
C LYS A 69 12.89 -11.53 -9.32
N CYS A 70 12.05 -12.55 -9.26
CA CYS A 70 10.65 -12.41 -8.95
C CYS A 70 10.55 -11.46 -7.75
N ALA A 71 9.68 -10.45 -7.86
CA ALA A 71 9.51 -9.44 -6.82
C ALA A 71 9.43 -10.11 -5.45
N LYS A 72 9.83 -9.37 -4.39
CA LYS A 72 9.86 -9.82 -2.99
C LYS A 72 8.78 -10.88 -2.75
N VAL A 73 9.20 -12.14 -2.64
CA VAL A 73 8.30 -13.28 -2.51
C VAL A 73 7.67 -13.17 -1.13
N SER A 74 6.59 -12.41 -1.04
CA SER A 74 5.79 -12.35 0.16
C SER A 74 5.27 -13.74 0.45
N SER A 75 5.00 -14.03 1.72
CA SER A 75 4.34 -15.27 2.10
C SER A 75 3.05 -15.40 1.30
N LYS A 76 2.82 -16.59 0.74
CA LYS A 76 1.58 -16.88 -0.01
C LYS A 76 0.38 -16.60 0.90
N PRO A 77 -0.67 -15.92 0.40
CA PRO A 77 -1.86 -15.67 1.20
C PRO A 77 -2.48 -17.01 1.62
N LYS A 78 -2.87 -17.12 2.90
CA LYS A 78 -3.48 -18.34 3.46
C LYS A 78 -4.85 -18.65 2.86
N TYR A 79 -5.58 -17.61 2.43
CA TYR A 79 -6.91 -17.72 1.85
C TYR A 79 -6.94 -17.03 0.49
N SER A 80 -7.55 -17.68 -0.49
CA SER A 80 -7.93 -17.05 -1.76
C SER A 80 -9.07 -16.04 -1.55
N PRO A 81 -9.22 -15.03 -2.42
CA PRO A 81 -10.40 -14.17 -2.41
C PRO A 81 -11.72 -14.96 -2.46
N ASP A 82 -11.76 -16.06 -3.22
CA ASP A 82 -12.95 -16.92 -3.32
C ASP A 82 -13.22 -17.67 -2.02
N ASP A 83 -12.18 -18.16 -1.33
CA ASP A 83 -12.32 -18.80 -0.02
C ASP A 83 -12.93 -17.85 1.00
N ILE A 84 -12.46 -16.59 1.02
CA ILE A 84 -12.99 -15.56 1.93
C ILE A 84 -14.43 -15.23 1.59
N ARG A 85 -14.76 -15.10 0.30
CA ARG A 85 -16.13 -14.85 -0.15
C ARG A 85 -17.07 -15.96 0.30
N ASN A 86 -16.66 -17.22 0.17
CA ASN A 86 -17.45 -18.37 0.59
C ASN A 86 -17.61 -18.41 2.12
N LEU A 87 -16.51 -18.26 2.87
CA LEU A 87 -16.56 -18.20 4.34
C LEU A 87 -17.51 -17.12 4.84
N VAL A 88 -17.44 -15.90 4.28
CA VAL A 88 -18.34 -14.80 4.67
C VAL A 88 -19.78 -15.09 4.25
N ARG A 89 -20.00 -15.76 3.11
CA ARG A 89 -21.33 -16.13 2.62
C ARG A 89 -21.99 -17.21 3.46
N ASP A 90 -21.22 -18.09 4.09
CA ASP A 90 -21.75 -19.18 4.92
C ASP A 90 -22.11 -18.72 6.34
N VAL A 91 -21.63 -17.54 6.78
CA VAL A 91 -22.01 -16.95 8.08
C VAL A 91 -23.50 -16.59 8.09
N PRO A 92 -24.30 -17.04 9.06
CA PRO A 92 -25.70 -16.63 9.24
C PRO A 92 -25.88 -15.10 9.27
N MET A 93 -27.03 -14.60 8.81
CA MET A 93 -27.26 -13.15 8.68
C MET A 93 -27.17 -12.38 10.00
N ASP A 94 -27.62 -13.00 11.10
CA ASP A 94 -27.54 -12.51 12.48
C ASP A 94 -26.10 -12.33 12.96
N GLN A 95 -25.15 -13.10 12.42
CA GLN A 95 -23.72 -13.03 12.76
C GLN A 95 -22.89 -12.26 11.72
N ARG A 96 -23.56 -11.59 10.77
CA ARG A 96 -22.92 -10.81 9.69
C ARG A 96 -23.06 -9.30 9.87
N SER A 97 -23.43 -8.83 11.06
CA SER A 97 -23.72 -7.41 11.31
C SER A 97 -22.46 -6.55 11.32
N THR A 98 -21.41 -6.99 12.01
CA THR A 98 -20.13 -6.27 12.10
C THR A 98 -18.96 -7.12 11.61
N THR A 99 -17.87 -6.45 11.22
CA THR A 99 -16.60 -7.12 10.90
C THR A 99 -16.09 -7.97 12.07
N ARG A 100 -16.43 -7.60 13.31
CA ARG A 100 -16.08 -8.35 14.52
C ARG A 100 -16.88 -9.65 14.61
N ASP A 101 -18.18 -9.62 14.33
CA ASP A 101 -19.03 -10.81 14.35
C ASP A 101 -18.60 -11.80 13.25
N ILE A 102 -18.33 -11.29 12.05
CA ILE A 102 -17.80 -12.10 10.95
C ILE A 102 -16.44 -12.71 11.32
N SER A 103 -15.58 -11.94 11.99
CA SER A 103 -14.28 -12.41 12.47
C SER A 103 -14.44 -13.54 13.49
N ALA A 104 -15.37 -13.40 14.44
CA ALA A 104 -15.70 -14.44 15.42
C ALA A 104 -16.28 -15.69 14.77
N ALA A 105 -17.18 -15.56 13.80
CA ALA A 105 -17.83 -16.67 13.12
C ALA A 105 -16.92 -17.43 12.14
N THR A 106 -16.04 -16.72 11.43
CA THR A 106 -15.16 -17.32 10.38
C THR A 106 -13.75 -17.64 10.85
N GLY A 107 -13.33 -17.11 12.01
CA GLY A 107 -11.95 -17.17 12.48
C GLY A 107 -10.97 -16.30 11.67
N LEU A 108 -11.45 -15.51 10.70
CA LEU A 108 -10.62 -14.58 9.95
C LEU A 108 -10.27 -13.37 10.81
N SER A 109 -9.03 -12.85 10.70
CA SER A 109 -8.67 -11.63 11.41
C SER A 109 -9.46 -10.42 10.89
N MET A 110 -9.79 -9.46 11.76
CA MET A 110 -10.44 -8.21 11.34
C MET A 110 -9.62 -7.45 10.28
N GLY A 111 -8.28 -7.53 10.33
CA GLY A 111 -7.40 -6.91 9.34
C GLY A 111 -7.52 -7.55 7.96
N THR A 112 -7.65 -8.88 7.91
CA THR A 112 -7.94 -9.62 6.66
C THR A 112 -9.28 -9.18 6.09
N LEU A 113 -10.34 -9.19 6.90
CA LEU A 113 -11.68 -8.79 6.47
C LEU A 113 -11.71 -7.34 5.98
N SER A 114 -11.07 -6.41 6.69
CA SER A 114 -10.99 -5.00 6.30
C SER A 114 -10.29 -4.81 4.95
N ARG A 115 -9.19 -5.53 4.71
CA ARG A 115 -8.48 -5.48 3.42
C ARG A 115 -9.38 -6.01 2.30
N HIS A 116 -10.04 -7.14 2.50
CA HIS A 116 -10.91 -7.75 1.49
C HIS A 116 -12.18 -6.94 1.22
N LEU A 117 -12.70 -6.23 2.23
CA LEU A 117 -13.78 -5.26 2.06
C LEU A 117 -13.33 -4.07 1.19
N LYS A 118 -12.12 -3.53 1.41
CA LYS A 118 -11.55 -2.45 0.58
C LYS A 118 -11.27 -2.89 -0.86
N MET A 119 -10.82 -4.13 -1.04
CA MET A 119 -10.55 -4.72 -2.35
C MET A 119 -11.83 -5.13 -3.10
N GLY A 120 -13.01 -5.08 -2.46
CA GLY A 120 -14.28 -5.44 -3.08
C GLY A 120 -14.52 -6.95 -3.23
N THR A 121 -13.79 -7.80 -2.50
CA THR A 121 -14.02 -9.26 -2.49
C THR A 121 -15.44 -9.59 -2.01
N PHE A 122 -15.89 -8.88 -0.99
CA PHE A 122 -17.28 -8.80 -0.55
C PHE A 122 -17.61 -7.35 -0.23
N VAL A 123 -18.90 -7.02 -0.27
CA VAL A 123 -19.38 -5.65 -0.12
C VAL A 123 -20.36 -5.59 1.05
N ARG A 124 -20.36 -4.45 1.76
CA ARG A 124 -21.37 -4.17 2.78
C ARG A 124 -22.74 -4.07 2.12
N ARG A 125 -23.67 -4.90 2.56
CA ARG A 125 -25.08 -4.81 2.15
C ARG A 125 -25.76 -3.74 3.00
N SER A 126 -26.27 -2.69 2.38
CA SER A 126 -27.29 -1.83 2.99
C SER A 126 -28.68 -2.36 2.67
N THR A 127 -29.59 -2.20 3.60
CA THR A 127 -31.02 -2.44 3.39
C THR A 127 -31.69 -1.14 2.94
N ARG A 128 -32.83 -1.23 2.25
CA ARG A 128 -33.61 -0.04 1.85
C ARG A 128 -34.05 0.83 3.04
N ILE A 129 -34.18 0.21 4.23
CA ILE A 129 -34.52 0.88 5.49
C ILE A 129 -33.36 1.71 6.04
N LYS A 130 -32.11 1.44 5.61
CA LYS A 130 -30.89 2.14 6.07
C LYS A 130 -29.90 2.24 4.91
N PRO A 131 -30.08 3.23 4.00
CA PRO A 131 -29.20 3.40 2.86
C PRO A 131 -27.79 3.77 3.32
N LEU A 132 -26.81 3.52 2.44
CA LEU A 132 -25.47 4.06 2.68
C LEU A 132 -25.52 5.58 2.51
N LEU A 133 -25.05 6.31 3.51
CA LEU A 133 -24.91 7.76 3.41
C LEU A 133 -23.85 8.06 2.33
N THR A 134 -24.29 8.72 1.26
CA THR A 134 -23.38 9.36 0.30
C THR A 134 -22.65 10.52 0.98
N ASP A 135 -21.54 10.97 0.41
CA ASP A 135 -20.81 12.10 1.00
C ASP A 135 -21.65 13.39 0.99
N ALA A 136 -22.54 13.55 0.00
CA ALA A 136 -23.55 14.61 -0.01
C ALA A 136 -24.53 14.49 1.17
N ASN A 137 -25.09 13.29 1.42
CA ASN A 137 -26.01 13.08 2.54
C ASN A 137 -25.32 13.28 3.89
N LYS A 138 -24.03 12.95 4.02
CA LYS A 138 -23.26 13.25 5.24
C LYS A 138 -23.11 14.75 5.45
N ALA A 139 -22.79 15.50 4.39
CA ALA A 139 -22.64 16.95 4.44
C ALA A 139 -23.96 17.63 4.82
N GLU A 140 -25.07 17.22 4.21
CA GLU A 140 -26.42 17.71 4.52
C GLU A 140 -26.79 17.44 5.98
N ARG A 141 -26.56 16.21 6.47
CA ARG A 141 -26.80 15.87 7.89
C ARG A 141 -25.95 16.72 8.84
N THR A 142 -24.70 16.98 8.49
CA THR A 142 -23.80 17.81 9.31
C THR A 142 -24.25 19.27 9.32
N ALA A 143 -24.67 19.79 8.16
CA ALA A 143 -25.22 21.14 8.05
C ALA A 143 -26.51 21.28 8.86
N PHE A 144 -27.44 20.33 8.73
CA PHE A 144 -28.67 20.28 9.51
C PHE A 144 -28.39 20.27 11.03
N CYS A 145 -27.48 19.41 11.50
CA CYS A 145 -27.11 19.40 12.91
C CYS A 145 -26.48 20.73 13.37
N GLY A 146 -25.74 21.42 12.50
CA GLY A 146 -25.21 22.75 12.78
C GLY A 146 -26.30 23.83 12.86
N LEU A 147 -27.35 23.72 12.05
CA LEU A 147 -28.52 24.60 12.06
C LEU A 147 -29.44 24.33 13.26
N ALA A 148 -29.77 23.06 13.54
CA ALA A 148 -30.62 22.65 14.67
C ALA A 148 -29.97 22.87 16.05
N ALA A 149 -28.64 23.02 16.08
CA ALA A 149 -27.85 23.42 17.25
C ALA A 149 -27.80 24.96 17.43
N ALA A 150 -28.10 25.71 16.37
CA ALA A 150 -28.13 27.15 16.35
C ALA A 150 -29.59 27.59 16.39
N GLY A 151 -30.16 27.63 17.60
CA GLY A 151 -31.37 28.43 17.83
C GLY A 151 -31.16 29.86 17.28
N GLU A 152 -32.26 30.60 17.11
CA GLU A 152 -32.41 31.88 16.38
C GLU A 152 -31.41 33.02 16.68
N ALA A 153 -30.43 32.83 17.57
CA ALA A 153 -29.33 33.75 17.84
C ALA A 153 -27.99 33.00 17.96
N GLY A 154 -26.94 33.60 17.39
CA GLY A 154 -25.63 32.99 17.15
C GLY A 154 -24.98 32.26 18.33
N LEU A 155 -24.14 31.28 17.96
CA LEU A 155 -23.21 30.46 18.74
C LEU A 155 -23.23 30.71 20.27
N PRO A 156 -24.17 30.10 21.01
CA PRO A 156 -24.13 30.12 22.47
C PRO A 156 -23.00 29.23 22.99
N GLU A 157 -22.48 29.56 24.17
CA GLU A 157 -21.47 28.80 24.93
C GLU A 157 -21.96 27.38 25.28
N THR A 158 -23.25 27.11 25.08
CA THR A 158 -23.91 25.82 25.24
C THR A 158 -24.74 25.51 23.99
N VAL A 159 -24.48 24.36 23.37
CA VAL A 159 -25.28 23.87 22.23
C VAL A 159 -26.53 23.19 22.78
N GLU A 160 -27.66 23.89 22.77
CA GLU A 160 -28.96 23.30 23.09
C GLU A 160 -29.63 22.85 21.79
N PHE A 161 -29.88 21.54 21.67
CA PHE A 161 -30.56 20.98 20.50
C PHE A 161 -32.07 21.16 20.64
N GLU A 162 -32.70 21.61 19.56
CA GLU A 162 -34.16 21.58 19.48
C GLU A 162 -34.71 20.15 19.61
N SER A 163 -35.86 20.04 20.26
CA SER A 163 -36.44 18.74 20.60
C SER A 163 -36.98 17.95 19.40
N LEU A 164 -37.26 18.63 18.27
CA LEU A 164 -37.58 18.06 16.94
C LEU A 164 -38.66 16.96 16.93
N TRP A 165 -39.55 16.91 17.92
CA TRP A 165 -40.60 15.90 18.05
C TRP A 165 -41.64 15.93 16.92
N ASP A 166 -41.67 16.99 16.15
CA ASP A 166 -42.57 17.26 15.02
C ASP A 166 -41.92 17.05 13.64
N VAL A 167 -40.61 16.75 13.57
CA VAL A 167 -39.88 16.60 12.30
C VAL A 167 -39.55 15.13 12.03
N VAL A 168 -40.18 14.56 11.00
CA VAL A 168 -39.84 13.22 10.48
C VAL A 168 -38.90 13.36 9.28
N HIS A 169 -37.64 12.96 9.46
CA HIS A 169 -36.66 12.92 8.38
C HIS A 169 -36.85 11.64 7.55
N LEU A 170 -37.45 11.78 6.36
CA LEU A 170 -37.71 10.66 5.44
C LEU A 170 -36.49 10.26 4.60
N ASN A 171 -35.33 10.85 4.85
CA ASN A 171 -34.09 10.61 4.10
C ASN A 171 -33.31 9.43 4.71
N GLU A 172 -33.97 8.27 4.79
CA GLU A 172 -33.37 6.94 4.88
C GLU A 172 -34.05 6.01 3.85
#